data_AF-A0AAN9B161-F1
#
_entry.id   AF-A0AAN9B161-F1
#
_cell.length_a   1.000
_cell.length_b   1.000
_cell.length_c   1.000
_cell.angle_alpha   90.00
_cell.angle_beta   90.00
_cell.angle_gamma   90.00
#
_symmetry.space_group_name_H-M   'P 1'
#
loop_
_entity.id
_entity.type
_entity.pdbx_description
1 polymer ?
#
loop_
_entity_poly.entity_id
_entity_poly.type
_entity_poly.pdbx_seq_one_letter_code
_entity_poly.pdbx_strand_id
1 'polypeptide(L)'
;MPTPITLLEFFGASSGVGLAMLLNLSQRKPMNTGLYKHAALAAVGYFCGQSAETYYKRKERETLLILEDYVRRHPEDFPDEGPKTYGDVLLKWYPVR
;
A
#
# COMPACT_ATOMS: atom_id res chain seq x y z
N MET A 1 8.88 18.15 -3.77
CA MET A 1 7.97 17.89 -4.90
C MET A 1 6.65 17.40 -4.32
N PRO A 2 5.48 17.88 -4.79
CA PRO A 2 4.22 17.26 -4.39
C PRO A 2 4.26 15.80 -4.82
N THR A 3 4.11 14.87 -3.86
CA THR A 3 4.00 13.45 -4.17
C THR A 3 2.72 13.23 -4.99
N PRO A 4 2.73 12.33 -5.98
CA PRO A 4 1.49 11.97 -6.68
C PRO A 4 0.47 11.45 -5.67
N ILE A 5 -0.80 11.83 -5.83
CA ILE A 5 -1.89 11.36 -4.97
C ILE A 5 -1.94 9.84 -5.08
N THR A 6 -1.78 9.15 -3.96
CA THR A 6 -1.76 7.70 -3.96
C THR A 6 -3.17 7.14 -3.85
N LEU A 7 -3.32 5.86 -4.20
CA LEU A 7 -4.60 5.17 -4.06
C LEU A 7 -5.11 5.21 -2.61
N LEU A 8 -4.21 5.16 -1.62
CA LEU A 8 -4.60 5.16 -0.22
C LEU A 8 -5.16 6.52 0.22
N GLU A 9 -4.57 7.62 -0.26
CA GLU A 9 -5.08 8.97 -0.01
C GLU A 9 -6.44 9.19 -0.68
N PHE A 10 -6.62 8.70 -1.91
CA PHE A 10 -7.90 8.75 -2.62
C PHE A 10 -8.98 7.93 -1.92
N PHE A 11 -8.67 6.68 -1.53
CA PHE A 11 -9.61 5.84 -0.78
C PHE A 11 -9.90 6.43 0.61
N GLY A 12 -8.90 7.01 1.28
CA GLY A 12 -9.06 7.74 2.53
C GLY A 12 -10.05 8.90 2.40
N ALA A 13 -9.88 9.76 1.41
CA ALA A 13 -10.79 10.87 1.13
C ALA A 13 -12.22 10.38 0.78
N SER A 14 -12.34 9.37 -0.09
CA SER A 14 -13.64 8.81 -0.48
C SER A 14 -14.37 8.15 0.69
N SER A 15 -13.64 7.46 1.58
CA SER A 15 -14.21 6.86 2.79
C SER A 15 -14.68 7.92 3.78
N GLY A 16 -13.98 9.06 3.90
CA GLY A 16 -14.42 10.21 4.68
C GLY A 16 -15.76 10.78 4.17
N VAL A 17 -15.91 10.92 2.85
CA VAL A 17 -17.18 11.33 2.23
C VAL A 17 -18.27 10.27 2.44
N GLY A 18 -17.96 8.99 2.24
CA GLY A 18 -18.89 7.89 2.49
C GLY A 18 -19.38 7.85 3.94
N LEU A 19 -18.48 8.09 4.91
CA LEU A 19 -18.82 8.15 6.32
C LEU A 19 -19.71 9.36 6.64
N ALA A 20 -19.46 10.52 6.01
CA ALA A 20 -20.34 11.68 6.13
C ALA A 20 -21.77 11.40 5.61
N MET A 21 -21.87 10.67 4.48
CA MET A 21 -23.17 10.23 3.94
C MET A 21 -23.87 9.23 4.88
N LEU A 22 -23.15 8.27 5.44
CA LEU A 22 -23.68 7.30 6.40
C LEU A 22 -24.16 7.96 7.70
N LEU A 23 -23.40 8.95 8.22
CA LEU A 23 -23.81 9.71 9.40
C LEU A 23 -25.11 10.50 9.14
N ASN A 24 -25.24 11.10 7.95
CA ASN A 24 -26.47 11.79 7.58
C ASN A 24 -27.66 10.83 7.45
N LEU A 25 -27.46 9.64 6.86
CA LEU A 25 -28.48 8.60 6.76
C LEU A 25 -28.94 8.11 8.14
N SER A 26 -27.99 7.88 9.05
CA SER A 26 -28.26 7.48 10.45
C SER A 26 -29.10 8.52 11.19
N GLN A 27 -28.83 9.81 10.93
CA GLN A 27 -29.60 10.92 11.49
C GLN A 27 -30.95 11.19 10.81
N ARG A 28 -31.38 10.32 9.87
CA ARG A 28 -32.58 10.50 9.04
C ARG A 28 -32.61 11.83 8.29
N LYS A 29 -31.42 12.34 7.92
CA LYS A 29 -31.26 13.57 7.12
C LYS A 29 -30.98 13.20 5.66
N PRO A 30 -31.34 14.06 4.69
CA PRO A 30 -30.97 13.84 3.30
C PRO A 30 -29.46 13.68 3.17
N MET A 31 -29.03 12.77 2.30
CA MET A 31 -27.61 12.38 2.16
C MET A 31 -26.68 13.58 1.88
N ASN A 32 -27.19 14.56 1.13
CA ASN A 32 -26.45 15.73 0.66
C ASN A 32 -26.50 16.92 1.63
N THR A 33 -27.15 16.80 2.80
CA THR A 33 -27.27 17.93 3.73
C THR A 33 -25.93 18.24 4.39
N GLY A 34 -25.50 19.50 4.31
CA GLY A 34 -24.32 20.02 5.00
C GLY A 34 -23.00 19.78 4.25
N LEU A 35 -22.78 20.51 3.15
CA LEU A 35 -21.57 20.43 2.33
C LEU A 35 -20.27 20.62 3.14
N TYR A 36 -20.29 21.50 4.14
CA TYR A 36 -19.16 21.72 5.05
C TYR A 36 -18.75 20.45 5.81
N LYS A 37 -19.70 19.58 6.17
CA LYS A 37 -19.41 18.31 6.87
C LYS A 37 -18.72 17.32 5.96
N HIS A 38 -19.18 17.22 4.71
CA HIS A 38 -18.55 16.37 3.69
C HIS A 38 -17.13 16.85 3.38
N ALA A 39 -16.93 18.15 3.20
CA ALA A 39 -15.61 18.73 2.97
C ALA A 39 -14.67 18.53 4.17
N ALA A 40 -15.15 18.73 5.40
CA ALA A 40 -14.36 18.51 6.61
C ALA A 40 -13.96 17.04 6.79
N LEU A 41 -14.91 16.10 6.63
CA LEU A 41 -14.62 14.67 6.75
C LEU A 41 -13.75 14.14 5.61
N ALA A 42 -13.88 14.67 4.40
CA ALA A 42 -12.97 14.35 3.30
C ALA A 42 -11.54 14.78 3.60
N ALA A 43 -11.33 15.99 4.14
CA ALA A 43 -10.01 16.49 4.52
C ALA A 43 -9.39 15.65 5.65
N VAL A 44 -10.19 15.27 6.65
CA VAL A 44 -9.74 14.36 7.72
C VAL A 44 -9.38 12.98 7.16
N GLY A 45 -10.23 12.41 6.29
CA GLY A 45 -9.97 11.12 5.64
C GLY A 45 -8.70 11.11 4.80
N TYR A 46 -8.44 12.20 4.07
CA TYR A 46 -7.19 12.39 3.32
C TYR A 46 -5.97 12.42 4.26
N PHE A 47 -6.02 13.21 5.33
CA PHE A 47 -4.92 13.31 6.29
C PHE A 47 -4.63 11.97 7.00
N CYS A 48 -5.69 11.23 7.36
CA CYS A 48 -5.56 9.88 7.90
C CYS A 48 -4.92 8.92 6.88
N GLY A 49 -5.33 8.98 5.61
CA GLY A 49 -4.74 8.20 4.53
C GLY A 49 -3.25 8.47 4.36
N GLN A 50 -2.85 9.74 4.32
CA GLN A 50 -1.45 10.16 4.21
C GLN A 50 -0.60 9.68 5.41
N SER A 51 -1.16 9.79 6.61
CA SER A 51 -0.49 9.33 7.84
C SER A 51 -0.28 7.82 7.84
N ALA A 52 -1.31 7.06 7.42
CA ALA A 52 -1.23 5.61 7.30
C ALA A 52 -0.18 5.19 6.25
N GLU A 53 -0.17 5.83 5.09
CA GLU A 53 0.81 5.54 4.04
C GLU A 53 2.25 5.78 4.53
N THR A 54 2.47 6.90 5.22
CA THR A 54 3.78 7.24 5.79
C THR A 54 4.23 6.17 6.79
N TYR A 55 3.30 5.68 7.61
CA TYR A 55 3.57 4.61 8.56
C TYR A 55 3.96 3.29 7.85
N TYR A 56 3.20 2.87 6.84
CA TYR A 56 3.50 1.65 6.07
C TYR A 56 4.85 1.73 5.37
N LYS A 57 5.12 2.84 4.66
CA LYS A 57 6.41 3.07 4.01
C LYS A 57 7.58 3.09 4.99
N ARG A 58 7.37 3.60 6.21
CA ARG A 58 8.41 3.55 7.25
C ARG A 58 8.70 2.11 7.66
N LYS A 59 7.67 1.33 7.94
CA LYS A 59 7.81 -0.08 8.34
C LYS A 59 8.46 -0.94 7.25
N GLU A 60 8.08 -0.74 5.99
CA GLU A 60 8.70 -1.42 4.85
C GLU A 60 10.18 -1.07 4.73
N ARG A 61 10.53 0.22 4.84
CA ARG A 61 11.94 0.65 4.83
C ARG A 61 12.75 0.07 5.97
N GLU A 62 12.21 0.05 7.19
CA GLU A 62 12.87 -0.58 8.34
C GLU A 62 13.14 -2.06 8.08
N THR A 63 12.16 -2.79 7.53
CA THR A 63 12.30 -4.22 7.21
C THR A 63 13.37 -4.45 6.13
N LEU A 64 13.36 -3.64 5.07
CA LEU A 64 14.35 -3.72 3.99
C LEU A 64 15.76 -3.40 4.49
N LEU A 65 15.92 -2.38 5.34
CA LEU A 65 17.21 -2.03 5.93
C LEU A 65 17.78 -3.17 6.78
N ILE A 66 16.93 -3.82 7.58
CA ILE A 66 17.34 -4.98 8.39
C ILE A 66 17.78 -6.14 7.49
N LEU A 67 17.03 -6.41 6.42
CA LEU A 67 17.36 -7.48 5.47
C LEU A 67 18.66 -7.20 4.74
N GLU A 68 18.85 -5.99 4.22
CA GLU A 68 20.09 -5.60 3.53
C GLU A 68 21.29 -5.69 4.47
N ASP A 69 21.16 -5.21 5.70
CA ASP A 69 22.21 -5.28 6.71
C ASP A 69 22.56 -6.73 7.08
N TYR A 70 21.56 -7.61 7.18
CA TYR A 70 21.76 -9.03 7.42
C TYR A 70 22.54 -9.71 6.29
N VAL A 71 22.13 -9.49 5.03
CA VAL A 71 22.82 -10.03 3.86
C VAL A 71 24.26 -9.53 3.77
N ARG A 72 24.50 -8.25 4.09
CA ARG A 72 25.85 -7.68 4.10
C ARG A 72 26.75 -8.30 5.18
N ARG A 73 26.20 -8.66 6.34
CA ARG A 73 26.95 -9.25 7.46
C ARG A 73 27.24 -10.73 7.28
N HIS A 74 26.40 -11.45 6.55
CA HIS A 74 26.49 -12.90 6.37
C HIS A 74 26.57 -13.29 4.88
N PRO A 75 27.61 -12.86 4.14
CA PRO A 75 27.77 -13.26 2.75
C PRO A 75 27.97 -14.78 2.57
N GLU A 76 28.44 -15.49 3.60
CA GLU A 76 28.65 -16.94 3.59
C GLU A 76 27.35 -17.76 3.43
N ASP A 77 26.24 -17.24 3.93
CA ASP A 77 24.93 -17.91 3.87
C ASP A 77 24.25 -17.73 2.50
N PHE A 78 24.73 -16.77 1.69
CA PHE A 78 24.18 -16.42 0.39
C PHE A 78 25.24 -16.57 -0.72
N PRO A 79 25.63 -17.81 -1.07
CA PRO A 79 26.54 -18.02 -2.19
C PRO A 79 25.89 -17.57 -3.50
N ASP A 80 26.60 -16.75 -4.29
CA ASP A 80 26.18 -16.38 -5.64
C ASP A 80 26.34 -17.57 -6.59
N GLU A 81 25.32 -18.45 -6.62
CA GLU A 81 25.15 -19.39 -7.71
C GLU A 81 24.77 -18.59 -8.96
N GLY A 82 25.75 -18.35 -9.85
CA GLY A 82 25.50 -17.67 -11.12
C GLY A 82 24.32 -18.30 -11.89
N PRO A 83 23.56 -17.52 -12.66
CA PRO A 83 22.37 -18.02 -13.36
C PRO A 83 22.76 -19.16 -14.31
N LYS A 84 22.14 -20.33 -14.13
CA LYS A 84 22.32 -21.49 -15.02
C LYS A 84 21.63 -21.22 -16.35
N THR A 85 22.29 -21.51 -17.47
CA THR A 85 21.66 -21.34 -18.78
C THR A 85 20.65 -22.46 -19.03
N TYR A 86 19.66 -22.23 -19.90
CA TYR A 86 18.73 -23.29 -20.31
C TYR A 86 19.43 -24.49 -20.97
N GLY A 87 20.65 -24.31 -21.50
CA GLY A 87 21.47 -25.42 -22.01
C GLY A 87 22.01 -26.34 -20.92
N ASP A 88 22.20 -25.82 -19.70
CA ASP A 88 22.75 -26.55 -18.56
C ASP A 88 21.67 -27.25 -17.72
N VAL A 89 20.39 -26.97 -17.98
CA VAL A 89 19.24 -27.45 -17.18
C VAL A 89 18.37 -28.39 -18.01
N LEU A 90 18.45 -29.69 -17.74
CA LEU A 90 17.55 -30.70 -18.32
C LEU A 90 16.27 -30.83 -17.48
N LEU A 91 15.23 -30.08 -17.84
CA LEU A 91 13.91 -30.23 -17.26
C LEU A 91 13.20 -31.45 -17.86
N LYS A 92 12.43 -32.16 -17.01
CA LYS A 92 11.60 -33.27 -17.48
C LYS A 92 10.46 -32.74 -18.34
N TRP A 93 10.45 -33.12 -19.62
CA TRP A 93 9.39 -32.77 -20.55
C TRP A 93 8.19 -33.70 -20.39
N TYR A 94 7.00 -33.14 -20.16
CA TYR A 94 5.74 -33.87 -20.13
C TYR A 94 4.90 -33.46 -21.35
N PRO A 95 4.69 -34.35 -22.33
CA PRO A 95 3.87 -34.03 -23.49
C PRO A 95 2.39 -33.93 -23.10
N VAL A 96 1.71 -32.92 -23.65
CA VAL A 96 0.24 -32.84 -23.63
C VAL A 96 -0.26 -33.77 -24.74
N ARG A 97 -1.06 -34.78 -24.38
CA ARG A 97 -1.67 -35.73 -25.31
C ARG A 97 -3.14 -35.43 -25.49
#